data_AF-A0A6N9EM27-F1
#
_entry.id   AF-A0A6N9EM27-F1
#
_cell.length_a   1.000
_cell.length_b   1.000
_cell.length_c   1.000
_cell.angle_alpha   90.00
_cell.angle_beta   90.00
_cell.angle_gamma   90.00
#
_symmetry.space_group_name_H-M   'P 1'
#
loop_
_entity.id
_entity.type
_entity.pdbx_description
1 polymer ?
#
loop_
_entity_poly.entity_id
_entity_poly.type
_entity_poly.pdbx_seq_one_letter_code
_entity_poly.pdbx_strand_id
1 'polypeptide(L)'
;MIARVQSLGSGGQAVALNEEVCAYLVAVIVRDLDLHAHFPETPETFPKFFSPGPLSRLKLANVPFLEMFERLVALDPNADVYFESLAALHKARLKYERILETQAVPNLDQVGPRGLLQYGGMNPKMLAGFLLWRKWIFDIDNRAGQETGYLFEPIIAAAIGGVPASARKSPVKRRKDSNKGRQVDCLRENRAYEI
;
A
#
# COMPACT_ATOMS: atom_id res chain seq x y z
N MET A 1 13.44 6.87 9.46
CA MET A 1 12.73 6.12 8.41
C MET A 1 12.70 4.62 8.71
N ILE A 2 13.85 3.96 8.88
CA ILE A 2 13.98 2.50 9.15
C ILE A 2 13.10 2.04 10.33
N ALA A 3 13.19 2.72 11.48
CA ALA A 3 12.36 2.41 12.66
C ALA A 3 10.84 2.47 12.37
N ARG A 4 10.40 3.34 11.45
CA ARG A 4 9.00 3.44 11.03
C ARG A 4 8.60 2.26 10.14
N VAL A 5 9.48 1.83 9.24
CA VAL A 5 9.27 0.64 8.41
C VAL A 5 9.26 -0.64 9.26
N GLN A 6 10.07 -0.72 10.30
CA GLN A 6 10.09 -1.85 11.24
C GLN A 6 8.96 -1.79 12.28
N SER A 7 8.26 -0.65 12.42
CA SER A 7 7.10 -0.54 13.32
C SER A 7 5.84 -1.23 12.77
N LEU A 8 5.02 -1.75 13.67
CA LEU A 8 3.65 -2.21 13.39
C LEU A 8 2.81 -1.01 12.91
N GLY A 9 2.16 -1.15 11.75
CA GLY A 9 1.16 -0.19 11.29
C GLY A 9 -0.10 -0.17 12.15
N SER A 10 -1.09 0.65 11.78
CA SER A 10 -2.36 0.73 12.48
C SER A 10 -3.34 -0.39 12.05
N GLY A 11 -3.93 -1.09 13.03
CA GLY A 11 -4.99 -2.10 12.84
C GLY A 11 -4.52 -3.54 13.05
N GLY A 12 -5.45 -4.45 13.39
CA GLY A 12 -5.13 -5.85 13.78
C GLY A 12 -4.45 -6.70 12.69
N GLN A 13 -4.44 -6.23 11.44
CA GLN A 13 -3.78 -6.89 10.30
C GLN A 13 -2.45 -6.22 9.91
N ALA A 14 -1.95 -5.28 10.72
CA ALA A 14 -0.71 -4.58 10.43
C ALA A 14 0.51 -5.51 10.51
N VAL A 15 1.51 -5.22 9.67
CA VAL A 15 2.75 -6.02 9.57
C VAL A 15 3.97 -5.12 9.70
N ALA A 16 4.92 -5.57 10.53
CA ALA A 16 6.27 -5.01 10.65
C ALA A 16 7.20 -5.75 9.68
N LEU A 17 8.11 -5.03 9.01
CA LEU A 17 9.11 -5.66 8.16
C LEU A 17 10.34 -5.99 8.99
N ASN A 18 10.84 -7.22 8.86
CA ASN A 18 12.11 -7.61 9.45
C ASN A 18 13.30 -7.19 8.55
N GLU A 19 14.52 -7.37 9.04
CA GLU A 19 15.72 -6.97 8.30
C GLU A 19 15.90 -7.76 7.00
N GLU A 20 15.55 -9.04 6.95
CA GLU A 20 15.66 -9.85 5.73
C GLU A 20 14.77 -9.32 4.60
N VAL A 21 13.55 -8.89 4.94
CA VAL A 21 12.63 -8.24 3.99
C VAL A 21 13.18 -6.87 3.61
N CYS A 22 13.70 -6.09 4.57
CA CYS A 22 14.29 -4.78 4.26
C CYS A 22 15.51 -4.90 3.32
N ALA A 23 16.38 -5.89 3.54
CA ALA A 23 17.50 -6.21 2.65
C ALA A 23 17.02 -6.56 1.24
N TYR A 24 15.95 -7.36 1.13
CA TYR A 24 15.31 -7.65 -0.16
C TYR A 24 14.79 -6.38 -0.87
N LEU A 25 14.15 -5.46 -0.14
CA LEU A 25 13.67 -4.21 -0.73
C LEU A 25 14.82 -3.34 -1.24
N VAL A 26 15.94 -3.26 -0.51
CA VAL A 26 17.15 -2.57 -0.98
C VAL A 26 17.69 -3.24 -2.25
N ALA A 27 17.78 -4.57 -2.28
CA ALA A 27 18.22 -5.31 -3.48
C ALA A 27 17.31 -5.08 -4.69
N VAL A 28 16.00 -4.94 -4.49
CA VAL A 28 15.06 -4.54 -5.56
C VAL A 28 15.43 -3.16 -6.11
N ILE A 29 15.68 -2.17 -5.26
CA ILE A 29 16.06 -0.83 -5.69
C ILE A 29 17.40 -0.86 -6.44
N VAL A 30 18.39 -1.60 -5.92
CA VAL A 30 19.69 -1.79 -6.57
C VAL A 30 19.52 -2.33 -7.99
N ARG A 31 18.64 -3.34 -8.18
CA ARG A 31 18.33 -3.88 -9.50
C ARG A 31 17.63 -2.85 -10.40
N ASP A 32 16.64 -2.16 -9.87
CA ASP A 32 15.81 -1.25 -10.65
C ASP A 32 16.58 0.03 -11.07
N LEU A 33 17.61 0.42 -10.31
CA LEU A 33 18.53 1.53 -10.62
C LEU A 33 19.84 1.08 -11.31
N ASP A 34 19.98 -0.21 -11.63
CA ASP A 34 21.17 -0.80 -12.26
C ASP A 34 22.49 -0.55 -11.49
N LEU A 35 22.43 -0.64 -10.15
CA LEU A 35 23.55 -0.33 -9.25
C LEU A 35 24.34 -1.57 -8.79
N HIS A 36 24.11 -2.75 -9.40
CA HIS A 36 24.67 -4.03 -8.93
C HIS A 36 26.18 -4.03 -8.69
N ALA A 37 26.96 -3.29 -9.48
CA ALA A 37 28.41 -3.16 -9.31
C ALA A 37 28.84 -2.62 -7.91
N HIS A 38 27.97 -1.88 -7.24
CA HIS A 38 28.23 -1.30 -5.92
C HIS A 38 27.73 -2.18 -4.75
N PHE A 39 27.07 -3.31 -5.05
CA PHE A 39 26.40 -4.16 -4.07
C PHE A 39 26.70 -5.65 -4.33
N PRO A 40 27.96 -6.09 -4.17
CA PRO A 40 28.36 -7.49 -4.41
C PRO A 40 27.66 -8.49 -3.48
N GLU A 41 27.17 -8.05 -2.33
CA GLU A 41 26.37 -8.85 -1.40
C GLU A 41 24.97 -9.19 -1.91
N THR A 42 24.49 -8.51 -2.96
CA THR A 42 23.20 -8.85 -3.57
C THR A 42 23.35 -10.06 -4.50
N PRO A 43 22.49 -11.09 -4.39
CA PRO A 43 22.54 -12.21 -5.32
C PRO A 43 22.15 -11.74 -6.73
N GLU A 44 22.80 -12.30 -7.75
CA GLU A 44 22.49 -11.99 -9.16
C GLU A 44 21.04 -12.28 -9.52
N THR A 45 20.45 -13.32 -8.91
CA THR A 45 19.07 -13.73 -9.15
C THR A 45 18.31 -13.87 -7.85
N PHE A 46 17.17 -13.18 -7.78
CA PHE A 46 16.21 -13.24 -6.69
C PHE A 46 14.82 -12.86 -7.21
N PRO A 47 13.72 -13.19 -6.50
CA PRO A 47 12.37 -12.90 -6.95
C PRO A 47 12.16 -11.43 -7.35
N LYS A 48 11.40 -11.19 -8.42
CA LYS A 48 10.96 -9.83 -8.79
C LYS A 48 9.90 -9.36 -7.80
N PHE A 49 9.78 -8.05 -7.60
CA PHE A 49 8.81 -7.51 -6.64
C PHE A 49 7.40 -8.03 -6.90
N PHE A 50 6.91 -7.98 -8.14
CA PHE A 50 5.58 -8.47 -8.54
C PHE A 50 5.56 -9.93 -9.00
N SER A 51 6.56 -10.75 -8.66
CA SER A 51 6.51 -12.17 -9.02
C SER A 51 5.36 -12.88 -8.29
N PRO A 52 4.67 -13.83 -8.93
CA PRO A 52 3.65 -14.65 -8.28
C PRO A 52 4.25 -15.54 -7.19
N GLY A 53 3.47 -15.83 -6.14
CA GLY A 53 3.86 -16.68 -5.02
C GLY A 53 3.65 -16.02 -3.65
N PRO A 54 3.86 -16.77 -2.55
CA PRO A 54 3.66 -16.26 -1.20
C PRO A 54 4.67 -15.17 -0.86
N LEU A 55 4.22 -14.10 -0.21
CA LEU A 55 5.06 -12.93 0.08
C LEU A 55 6.18 -13.24 1.09
N SER A 56 6.01 -14.31 1.88
CA SER A 56 7.03 -14.83 2.80
C SER A 56 8.36 -15.22 2.14
N ARG A 57 8.38 -15.39 0.80
CA ARG A 57 9.59 -15.67 0.01
C ARG A 57 10.37 -14.42 -0.38
N LEU A 58 9.79 -13.22 -0.25
CA LEU A 58 10.39 -11.96 -0.68
C LEU A 58 11.33 -11.40 0.42
N LYS A 59 12.43 -12.11 0.65
CA LYS A 59 13.40 -11.81 1.69
C LYS A 59 14.81 -12.28 1.31
N LEU A 60 15.84 -11.62 1.83
CA LEU A 60 17.24 -12.01 1.67
C LEU A 60 17.85 -12.23 3.06
N ALA A 61 18.32 -13.45 3.32
CA ALA A 61 18.97 -13.81 4.56
C ALA A 61 20.48 -13.54 4.50
N ASN A 62 21.10 -13.26 5.65
CA ASN A 62 22.55 -13.06 5.80
C ASN A 62 23.13 -11.90 4.98
N VAL A 63 22.36 -10.83 4.79
CA VAL A 63 22.76 -9.64 4.02
C VAL A 63 22.75 -8.42 4.95
N PRO A 64 23.80 -7.58 4.96
CA PRO A 64 23.92 -6.45 5.90
C PRO A 64 23.02 -5.28 5.46
N PHE A 65 21.72 -5.36 5.81
CA PHE A 65 20.70 -4.39 5.41
C PHE A 65 21.10 -2.93 5.69
N LEU A 66 21.56 -2.62 6.91
CA LEU A 66 21.86 -1.24 7.31
C LEU A 66 22.98 -0.63 6.46
N GLU A 67 24.08 -1.37 6.28
CA GLU A 67 25.23 -0.94 5.47
C GLU A 67 24.84 -0.74 4.00
N MET A 68 24.01 -1.64 3.46
CA MET A 68 23.49 -1.50 2.10
C MET A 68 22.60 -0.27 1.95
N PHE A 69 21.70 -0.03 2.90
CA PHE A 69 20.80 1.10 2.84
C PHE A 69 21.56 2.43 2.92
N GLU A 70 22.53 2.55 3.83
CA GLU A 70 23.39 3.73 3.94
C GLU A 70 24.17 3.99 2.65
N ARG A 71 24.74 2.94 2.05
CA ARG A 71 25.43 3.05 0.76
C ARG A 71 24.48 3.49 -0.35
N LEU A 72 23.25 2.96 -0.39
CA LEU A 72 22.27 3.31 -1.40
C LEU A 72 21.87 4.79 -1.32
N VAL A 73 21.62 5.31 -0.12
CA VAL A 73 21.29 6.73 0.11
C VAL A 73 22.47 7.64 -0.24
N ALA A 74 23.71 7.17 -0.08
CA ALA A 74 24.89 7.91 -0.52
C ALA A 74 25.04 7.96 -2.05
N LEU A 75 24.51 6.98 -2.78
CA LEU A 75 24.60 6.88 -4.24
C LEU A 75 23.46 7.62 -4.96
N ASP A 76 22.23 7.57 -4.43
CA ASP A 76 21.07 8.24 -5.01
C ASP A 76 20.31 9.05 -3.95
N PRO A 77 20.14 10.37 -4.14
CA PRO A 77 19.46 11.24 -3.18
C PRO A 77 17.95 10.95 -3.01
N ASN A 78 17.34 10.14 -3.87
CA ASN A 78 15.94 9.72 -3.79
C ASN A 78 15.78 8.27 -3.31
N ALA A 79 16.87 7.58 -2.98
CA ALA A 79 16.85 6.18 -2.55
C ALA A 79 15.99 5.95 -1.30
N ASP A 80 15.99 6.90 -0.37
CA ASP A 80 15.22 6.85 0.86
C ASP A 80 13.71 6.93 0.58
N VAL A 81 13.29 7.84 -0.30
CA VAL A 81 11.90 7.97 -0.77
C VAL A 81 11.45 6.73 -1.53
N TYR A 82 12.33 6.18 -2.37
CA TYR A 82 12.04 4.93 -3.08
C TYR A 82 11.85 3.77 -2.09
N PHE A 83 12.77 3.62 -1.13
CA PHE A 83 12.67 2.60 -0.10
C PHE A 83 11.40 2.73 0.74
N GLU A 84 11.03 3.94 1.18
CA GLU A 84 9.80 4.16 1.93
C GLU A 84 8.56 3.78 1.12
N SER A 85 8.52 4.15 -0.16
CA SER A 85 7.43 3.81 -1.08
C SER A 85 7.32 2.30 -1.30
N LEU A 86 8.45 1.62 -1.53
CA LEU A 86 8.49 0.18 -1.76
C LEU A 86 8.13 -0.61 -0.50
N ALA A 87 8.56 -0.14 0.68
CA ALA A 87 8.19 -0.71 1.96
C ALA A 87 6.68 -0.55 2.26
N ALA A 88 6.11 0.61 1.93
CA ALA A 88 4.66 0.83 2.04
C ALA A 88 3.88 -0.14 1.14
N LEU A 89 4.30 -0.30 -0.12
CA LEU A 89 3.71 -1.26 -1.06
C LEU A 89 3.80 -2.69 -0.53
N HIS A 90 4.96 -3.08 0.00
CA HIS A 90 5.15 -4.43 0.52
C HIS A 90 4.28 -4.72 1.74
N LYS A 91 4.17 -3.78 2.69
CA LYS A 91 3.26 -3.88 3.84
C LYS A 91 1.80 -4.00 3.42
N ALA A 92 1.36 -3.25 2.41
CA ALA A 92 0.00 -3.35 1.91
C ALA A 92 -0.28 -4.73 1.30
N ARG A 93 0.66 -5.28 0.51
CA ARG A 93 0.55 -6.63 -0.04
C ARG A 93 0.42 -7.70 1.06
N LEU A 94 1.25 -7.61 2.11
CA LEU A 94 1.15 -8.52 3.27
C LEU A 94 -0.19 -8.40 4.00
N LYS A 95 -0.68 -7.17 4.16
CA LYS A 95 -2.01 -6.91 4.75
C LYS A 95 -3.12 -7.53 3.90
N TYR A 96 -3.05 -7.44 2.57
CA TYR A 96 -4.03 -8.07 1.70
C TYR A 96 -3.97 -9.60 1.73
N GLU A 97 -2.77 -10.20 1.74
CA GLU A 97 -2.61 -11.65 1.91
C GLU A 97 -3.32 -12.12 3.20
N ARG A 98 -3.08 -11.42 4.32
CA ARG A 98 -3.75 -11.68 5.60
C ARG A 98 -5.27 -11.46 5.58
N ILE A 99 -5.75 -10.42 4.90
CA ILE A 99 -7.18 -10.17 4.74
C ILE A 99 -7.82 -11.33 3.97
N LEU A 100 -7.24 -11.76 2.86
CA LEU A 100 -7.75 -12.88 2.08
C LEU A 100 -7.73 -14.20 2.88
N GLU A 101 -6.74 -14.40 3.74
CA GLU A 101 -6.67 -15.56 4.64
C GLU A 101 -7.70 -15.55 5.77
N THR A 102 -8.10 -14.36 6.27
CA THR A 102 -8.90 -14.22 7.51
C THR A 102 -10.32 -13.71 7.31
N GLN A 103 -10.63 -13.15 6.14
CA GLN A 103 -11.95 -12.56 5.87
C GLN A 103 -12.99 -13.67 5.69
N ALA A 104 -13.96 -13.69 6.61
CA ALA A 104 -15.12 -14.56 6.48
C ALA A 104 -15.90 -14.27 5.19
N VAL A 105 -16.44 -15.31 4.58
CA VAL A 105 -17.34 -15.19 3.44
C VAL A 105 -18.59 -14.38 3.87
N PRO A 106 -19.06 -13.40 3.07
CA PRO A 106 -20.24 -12.62 3.42
C PRO A 106 -21.46 -13.50 3.65
N ASN A 107 -22.27 -13.18 4.66
CA ASN A 107 -23.53 -13.86 4.90
C ASN A 107 -24.68 -13.19 4.11
N LEU A 108 -25.75 -13.96 3.86
CA LEU A 108 -26.88 -13.54 3.02
C LEU A 108 -27.55 -12.25 3.54
N ASP A 109 -27.57 -12.05 4.86
CA ASP A 109 -28.22 -10.92 5.52
C ASP A 109 -27.54 -9.57 5.27
N GLN A 110 -26.23 -9.57 4.97
CA GLN A 110 -25.49 -8.36 4.60
C GLN A 110 -25.82 -7.84 3.19
N VAL A 111 -26.47 -8.66 2.36
CA VAL A 111 -26.71 -8.37 0.93
C VAL A 111 -28.21 -8.27 0.60
N GLY A 112 -29.05 -9.01 1.33
CA GLY A 112 -30.49 -9.12 1.09
C GLY A 112 -31.28 -7.80 1.14
N PRO A 113 -31.15 -6.97 2.19
CA PRO A 113 -31.99 -5.77 2.35
C PRO A 113 -31.79 -4.74 1.22
N ARG A 114 -30.57 -4.62 0.69
CA ARG A 114 -30.24 -3.65 -0.37
C ARG A 114 -30.69 -4.14 -1.75
N GLY A 115 -30.73 -5.46 -1.95
CA GLY A 115 -31.22 -6.05 -3.18
C GLY A 115 -32.74 -6.03 -3.32
N LEU A 116 -33.47 -6.21 -2.22
CA LEU A 116 -34.94 -6.15 -2.22
C LEU A 116 -35.47 -4.76 -2.61
N LEU A 117 -34.83 -3.69 -2.14
CA LEU A 117 -35.23 -2.31 -2.43
C LEU A 117 -34.97 -1.89 -3.89
N GLN A 118 -33.95 -2.45 -4.54
CA GLN A 118 -33.51 -2.04 -5.87
C GLN A 118 -34.03 -2.96 -7.00
N TYR A 119 -34.39 -4.22 -6.69
CA TYR A 119 -34.72 -5.24 -7.69
C TYR A 119 -35.98 -6.05 -7.36
N GLY A 120 -36.95 -5.47 -6.65
CA GLY A 120 -38.14 -6.18 -6.16
C GLY A 120 -38.99 -6.92 -7.22
N GLY A 121 -38.81 -6.62 -8.52
CA GLY A 121 -39.45 -7.34 -9.64
C GLY A 121 -38.66 -8.53 -10.20
N MET A 122 -37.45 -8.79 -9.70
CA MET A 122 -36.57 -9.85 -10.21
C MET A 122 -36.87 -11.18 -9.50
N ASN A 123 -36.80 -12.29 -10.25
CA ASN A 123 -36.96 -13.63 -9.66
C ASN A 123 -35.98 -13.83 -8.49
N PRO A 124 -36.43 -14.29 -7.31
CA PRO A 124 -35.59 -14.43 -6.12
C PRO A 124 -34.29 -15.22 -6.32
N LYS A 125 -34.29 -16.28 -7.16
CA LYS A 125 -33.08 -17.06 -7.45
C LYS A 125 -32.05 -16.26 -8.26
N MET A 126 -32.52 -15.49 -9.24
CA MET A 126 -31.68 -14.60 -10.05
C MET A 126 -31.17 -13.42 -9.24
N LEU A 127 -32.02 -12.86 -8.39
CA LEU A 127 -31.64 -11.78 -7.48
C LEU A 127 -30.58 -12.23 -6.48
N ALA A 128 -30.75 -13.40 -5.86
CA ALA A 128 -29.75 -13.97 -4.94
C ALA A 128 -28.40 -14.18 -5.63
N GLY A 129 -28.39 -14.75 -6.83
CA GLY A 129 -27.17 -14.91 -7.63
C GLY A 129 -26.52 -13.57 -7.99
N PHE A 130 -27.31 -12.60 -8.46
CA PHE A 130 -26.81 -11.28 -8.84
C PHE A 130 -26.25 -10.49 -7.65
N LEU A 131 -26.90 -10.54 -6.49
CA LEU A 131 -26.42 -9.90 -5.26
C LEU A 131 -25.13 -10.54 -4.75
N LEU A 132 -25.02 -11.87 -4.82
CA LEU A 132 -23.80 -12.59 -4.45
C LEU A 132 -22.62 -12.14 -5.32
N TRP A 133 -22.78 -12.15 -6.65
CA TRP A 133 -21.74 -11.71 -7.59
C TRP A 133 -21.38 -10.24 -7.41
N ARG A 134 -22.40 -9.37 -7.29
CA ARG A 134 -22.20 -7.94 -7.10
C ARG A 134 -21.47 -7.65 -5.79
N LYS A 135 -21.84 -8.30 -4.68
CA LYS A 135 -21.16 -8.13 -3.39
C LYS A 135 -19.75 -8.68 -3.42
N TRP A 136 -19.53 -9.84 -4.05
CA TRP A 136 -18.18 -10.38 -4.25
C TRP A 136 -17.28 -9.41 -5.00
N ILE A 137 -17.75 -8.89 -6.14
CA ILE A 137 -17.00 -7.92 -6.94
C ILE A 137 -16.75 -6.65 -6.12
N PHE A 138 -17.76 -6.09 -5.46
CA PHE A 138 -17.60 -4.87 -4.65
C PHE A 138 -16.84 -5.05 -3.34
N ASP A 139 -16.74 -6.25 -2.76
CA ASP A 139 -15.91 -6.49 -1.56
C ASP A 139 -14.45 -6.69 -1.91
N ILE A 140 -14.18 -7.39 -3.01
CA ILE A 140 -12.85 -7.42 -3.61
C ILE A 140 -12.42 -5.98 -3.93
N ASP A 141 -13.31 -5.18 -4.52
CA ASP A 141 -12.95 -3.90 -5.11
C ASP A 141 -13.06 -2.68 -4.17
N ASN A 142 -13.98 -2.64 -3.19
CA ASN A 142 -14.10 -1.44 -2.33
C ASN A 142 -13.02 -1.36 -1.26
N ARG A 143 -12.73 -2.47 -0.55
CA ARG A 143 -11.70 -2.46 0.49
C ARG A 143 -10.32 -2.36 -0.18
N ALA A 144 -10.10 -3.11 -1.26
CA ALA A 144 -8.87 -3.00 -2.02
C ALA A 144 -8.75 -1.65 -2.70
N GLY A 145 -9.81 -1.10 -3.29
CA GLY A 145 -9.79 0.23 -3.91
C GLY A 145 -9.45 1.34 -2.92
N GLN A 146 -10.05 1.34 -1.72
CA GLN A 146 -9.74 2.33 -0.68
C GLN A 146 -8.30 2.19 -0.16
N GLU A 147 -7.88 0.97 0.16
CA GLU A 147 -6.52 0.72 0.66
C GLU A 147 -5.46 0.97 -0.45
N THR A 148 -5.83 0.79 -1.72
CA THR A 148 -5.02 1.16 -2.89
C THR A 148 -4.89 2.68 -3.00
N GLY A 149 -5.98 3.44 -2.90
CA GLY A 149 -5.93 4.91 -2.89
C GLY A 149 -4.98 5.43 -1.79
N TYR A 150 -5.21 5.01 -0.54
CA TYR A 150 -4.34 5.40 0.59
C TYR A 150 -2.88 4.98 0.45
N LEU A 151 -2.59 3.97 -0.35
CA LEU A 151 -1.23 3.50 -0.61
C LEU A 151 -0.56 4.27 -1.74
N PHE A 152 -1.26 4.46 -2.87
CA PHE A 152 -0.69 5.08 -4.06
C PHE A 152 -0.68 6.61 -4.00
N GLU A 153 -1.65 7.24 -3.35
CA GLU A 153 -1.70 8.71 -3.19
C GLU A 153 -0.39 9.25 -2.58
N PRO A 154 0.15 8.73 -1.45
CA PRO A 154 1.43 9.19 -0.92
C PRO A 154 2.62 8.92 -1.84
N ILE A 155 2.61 7.80 -2.57
CA ILE A 155 3.70 7.41 -3.48
C ILE A 155 3.75 8.35 -4.68
N ILE A 156 2.60 8.64 -5.28
CA ILE A 156 2.48 9.60 -6.39
C ILE A 156 2.88 11.00 -5.91
N ALA A 157 2.39 11.42 -4.74
CA ALA A 157 2.77 12.70 -4.14
C ALA A 157 4.29 12.81 -3.96
N ALA A 158 4.94 11.77 -3.43
CA ALA A 158 6.39 11.73 -3.25
C ALA A 158 7.14 11.75 -4.59
N ALA A 159 6.69 10.99 -5.59
CA ALA A 159 7.30 10.94 -6.91
C ALA A 159 7.30 12.29 -7.64
N ILE A 160 6.30 13.14 -7.36
CA ILE A 160 6.26 14.52 -7.88
C ILE A 160 6.90 15.54 -6.95
N GLY A 161 7.59 15.13 -5.88
CA GLY A 161 8.26 16.01 -4.92
C GLY A 161 7.31 16.80 -4.01
N GLY A 162 6.09 16.30 -3.80
CA GLY A 162 5.12 16.88 -2.90
C GLY A 162 4.87 16.02 -1.66
N VAL A 163 4.01 16.51 -0.76
CA VAL A 163 3.75 15.89 0.54
C VAL A 163 2.25 15.75 0.76
N PRO A 164 1.74 14.55 1.14
CA PRO A 164 0.34 14.38 1.50
C PRO A 164 0.01 15.08 2.82
N ALA A 165 -1.17 15.70 2.89
CA ALA A 165 -1.59 16.45 4.07
C ALA A 165 -2.94 15.95 4.60
N SER A 166 -2.91 15.36 5.79
CA SER A 166 -4.14 14.97 6.49
C SER A 166 -4.96 16.19 6.90
N ALA A 167 -6.28 16.03 7.04
CA ALA A 167 -7.18 17.10 7.42
C ALA A 167 -6.76 17.83 8.72
N ARG A 168 -6.09 17.15 9.66
CA ARG A 168 -5.62 17.75 10.91
C ARG A 168 -4.41 18.67 10.72
N LYS A 169 -3.50 18.33 9.81
CA LYS A 169 -2.25 19.06 9.56
C LYS A 169 -2.28 19.94 8.31
N SER A 170 -3.40 19.93 7.58
CA SER A 170 -3.50 20.62 6.31
C SER A 170 -3.54 22.15 6.44
N PRO A 171 -2.74 22.88 5.63
CA PRO A 171 -2.83 24.32 5.50
C PRO A 171 -4.09 24.75 4.74
N VAL A 172 -4.66 23.87 3.90
CA VAL A 172 -5.90 24.15 3.17
C VAL A 172 -7.10 23.98 4.12
N LYS A 173 -7.88 25.06 4.29
CA LYS A 173 -9.03 25.08 5.20
C LYS A 173 -10.34 24.82 4.47
N ARG A 174 -11.32 24.26 5.19
CA ARG A 174 -12.67 24.06 4.65
C ARG A 174 -13.38 25.40 4.51
N ARG A 175 -14.06 25.61 3.38
CA ARG A 175 -14.79 26.87 3.11
C ARG A 175 -15.83 27.23 4.18
N LYS A 176 -16.47 26.22 4.78
CA LYS A 176 -17.52 26.40 5.80
C LYS A 176 -16.99 26.59 7.23
N ASP A 177 -15.73 26.22 7.50
CA ASP A 177 -15.14 26.26 8.84
C ASP A 177 -13.61 26.38 8.70
N SER A 178 -13.11 27.60 8.90
CA SER A 178 -11.68 27.93 8.77
C SER A 178 -10.80 27.25 9.83
N ASN A 179 -11.40 26.76 10.93
CA ASN A 179 -10.68 26.05 11.98
C ASN A 179 -10.44 24.57 11.62
N LYS A 180 -11.09 24.05 10.57
CA LYS A 180 -10.93 22.66 10.11
C LYS A 180 -10.16 22.59 8.80
N GLY A 181 -9.09 21.79 8.78
CA GLY A 181 -8.37 21.50 7.55
C GLY A 181 -9.14 20.55 6.63
N ARG A 182 -8.79 20.62 5.35
CA ARG A 182 -9.23 19.71 4.28
C ARG A 182 -8.07 18.74 4.00
N GLN A 183 -8.35 17.45 3.87
CA GLN A 183 -7.33 16.51 3.39
C GLN A 183 -6.96 16.87 1.96
N VAL A 184 -5.66 16.88 1.67
CA VAL A 184 -5.12 17.17 0.34
C VAL A 184 -4.15 16.06 0.00
N ASP A 185 -4.32 15.49 -1.19
CA ASP A 185 -3.57 14.30 -1.62
C ASP A 185 -2.10 14.65 -1.85
N CYS A 186 -1.83 15.84 -2.42
CA CYS A 186 -0.47 16.34 -2.56
C CYS A 186 -0.38 17.87 -2.43
N LEU A 187 0.50 18.34 -1.55
CA LEU A 187 0.96 19.72 -1.51
C LEU A 187 2.35 19.83 -2.12
N ARG A 188 2.51 20.72 -3.10
CA ARG A 188 3.80 21.07 -3.67
C ARG A 188 3.87 22.57 -3.86
N GLU A 189 4.91 23.17 -3.27
CA GLU A 189 5.09 24.62 -3.23
C GLU A 189 3.84 25.33 -2.67
N ASN A 190 3.14 26.12 -3.48
CA ASN A 190 1.93 26.84 -3.09
C ASN A 190 0.67 26.30 -3.80
N ARG A 191 0.70 25.04 -4.26
CA ARG A 191 -0.41 24.38 -4.97
C ARG A 191 -0.83 23.10 -4.26
N ALA A 192 -2.14 22.88 -4.26
CA ALA A 192 -2.77 21.65 -3.79
C ALA A 192 -3.27 20.87 -5.01
N TYR A 193 -2.97 19.58 -5.04
CA TYR A 193 -3.39 18.65 -6.09
C TYR A 193 -4.27 17.56 -5.47
N GLU A 194 -5.30 17.16 -6.20
CA GLU A 194 -6.16 16.01 -5.89
C GLU A 194 -5.83 14.94 -6.95
N ILE A 195 -5.61 13.70 -6.52
CA ILE A 195 -5.03 12.62 -7.35
C ILE A 195 -6.04 11.47 -7.49
#